data_AF-A0A831NY35-F1
#
_entry.id   AF-A0A831NY35-F1
#
_cell.length_a   1.000
_cell.length_b   1.000
_cell.length_c   1.000
_cell.angle_alpha   90.00
_cell.angle_beta   90.00
_cell.angle_gamma   90.00
#
_symmetry.space_group_name_H-M   'P 1'
#
loop_
_entity.id
_entity.type
_entity.pdbx_description
1 polymer ?
#
loop_
_entity_poly.entity_id
_entity_poly.type
_entity_poly.pdbx_seq_one_letter_code
_entity_poly.pdbx_strand_id
1 'polypeptide(L)'
;MSKILDKIEIPHDRFEIRLSGSGGQGMIFGSVVLCEAVGQSGNKSVIQSQSYGPEARGGASKADVVISDNEIYYPKAMKLDLLLAMTQESL
;
A
#
# COMPACT_ATOMS: atom_id res chain seq x y z
N MET A 1 15.02 -15.26 -15.61
CA MET A 1 14.13 -14.36 -14.84
C MET A 1 14.70 -12.95 -14.61
N SER A 2 16.02 -12.65 -14.78
CA SER A 2 16.56 -11.39 -14.23
C SER A 2 16.57 -10.15 -15.15
N LYS A 3 16.71 -10.25 -16.48
CA LYS A 3 16.91 -9.05 -17.34
C LYS A 3 15.71 -8.10 -17.51
N ILE A 4 14.50 -8.49 -17.14
CA ILE A 4 13.29 -7.68 -17.34
C ILE A 4 12.98 -6.80 -16.12
N LEU A 5 13.29 -7.29 -14.91
CA LEU A 5 13.08 -6.55 -13.67
C LEU A 5 14.10 -5.41 -13.54
N ASP A 6 15.31 -5.59 -14.10
CA ASP A 6 16.35 -4.55 -14.17
C ASP A 6 15.94 -3.33 -15.02
N LYS A 7 14.88 -3.45 -15.83
CA LYS A 7 14.32 -2.35 -16.63
C LYS A 7 13.16 -1.64 -15.95
N ILE A 8 12.70 -2.12 -14.79
CA ILE A 8 11.60 -1.51 -14.06
C ILE A 8 12.18 -0.36 -13.23
N GLU A 9 11.93 0.86 -13.69
CA GLU A 9 12.26 2.05 -12.94
C GLU A 9 11.20 2.25 -11.84
N ILE A 10 11.65 2.28 -10.58
CA ILE A 10 10.79 2.56 -9.44
C ILE A 10 10.70 4.08 -9.30
N PRO A 11 9.50 4.69 -9.40
CA PRO A 11 9.36 6.11 -9.19
C PRO A 11 9.90 6.54 -7.81
N HIS A 12 10.69 7.60 -7.78
CA HIS A 12 11.34 8.11 -6.57
C HIS A 12 10.57 9.27 -5.90
N ASP A 13 9.48 9.71 -6.53
CA ASP A 13 8.62 10.82 -6.11
C ASP A 13 7.41 10.37 -5.29
N ARG A 14 7.42 9.12 -4.81
CA ARG A 14 6.31 8.51 -4.09
C ARG A 14 6.71 8.18 -2.66
N PHE A 15 5.77 8.38 -1.75
CA PHE A 15 5.81 7.85 -0.39
C PHE A 15 4.85 6.67 -0.30
N GLU A 16 5.38 5.48 -0.07
CA GLU A 16 4.65 4.22 -0.16
C GLU A 16 4.55 3.53 1.19
N ILE A 17 3.30 3.31 1.60
CA ILE A 17 2.95 2.74 2.90
C ILE A 17 2.30 1.39 2.70
N ARG A 18 2.66 0.40 3.52
CA ARG A 18 1.96 -0.90 3.60
C ARG A 18 1.49 -1.18 5.02
N LEU A 19 0.21 -1.52 5.15
CA LEU A 19 -0.40 -2.08 6.34
C LEU A 19 -0.60 -3.58 6.08
N SER A 20 -0.10 -4.43 6.95
CA SER A 20 -0.06 -5.89 6.74
C SER A 20 -0.31 -6.66 8.03
N GLY A 21 -0.95 -7.82 7.91
CA GLY A 21 -1.37 -8.62 9.05
C GLY A 21 -2.44 -9.63 8.69
N SER A 22 -3.37 -9.85 9.62
CA SER A 22 -4.46 -10.82 9.51
C SER A 22 -5.81 -10.15 9.27
N GLY A 23 -6.67 -10.80 8.47
CA GLY A 23 -8.02 -10.33 8.18
C GLY A 23 -8.86 -10.12 9.43
N GLY A 24 -9.46 -8.94 9.57
CA GLY A 24 -10.26 -8.52 10.72
C GLY A 24 -9.61 -7.47 11.62
N GLN A 25 -8.33 -7.15 11.41
CA GLN A 25 -7.59 -6.16 12.22
C GLN A 25 -7.87 -4.69 11.84
N GLY A 26 -8.68 -4.43 10.81
CA GLY A 26 -9.06 -3.08 10.39
C GLY A 26 -8.06 -2.36 9.47
N MET A 27 -6.99 -3.03 9.01
CA MET A 27 -5.96 -2.42 8.16
C MET A 27 -6.49 -1.80 6.85
N ILE A 28 -7.37 -2.51 6.16
CA ILE A 28 -8.00 -2.00 4.93
C ILE A 28 -8.75 -0.70 5.25
N PHE A 29 -9.59 -0.70 6.28
CA PHE A 29 -10.33 0.49 6.67
C PHE A 29 -9.39 1.63 7.08
N GLY A 30 -8.37 1.37 7.89
CA GLY A 30 -7.37 2.36 8.28
C GLY A 30 -6.64 2.97 7.08
N SER A 31 -6.31 2.16 6.08
CA SER A 31 -5.67 2.65 4.84
C SER A 31 -6.62 3.51 3.98
N VAL A 32 -7.92 3.23 3.98
CA VAL A 32 -8.93 4.05 3.29
C VAL A 32 -9.06 5.41 3.97
N VAL A 33 -9.17 5.42 5.31
CA VAL A 33 -9.23 6.68 6.09
C VAL A 33 -7.97 7.52 5.87
N LEU A 34 -6.79 6.89 5.87
CA LEU A 34 -5.53 7.59 5.57
C LEU A 34 -5.51 8.17 4.14
N CYS A 35 -5.94 7.38 3.16
CA CYS A 35 -6.04 7.81 1.76
C CYS A 35 -6.97 9.01 1.61
N GLU A 36 -8.15 8.97 2.23
CA GLU A 36 -9.12 10.08 2.20
C GLU A 36 -8.57 11.33 2.87
N ALA A 37 -7.90 11.20 4.01
CA ALA A 37 -7.27 12.32 4.71
C ALA A 37 -6.19 13.01 3.84
N VAL A 38 -5.36 12.21 3.15
CA VAL A 38 -4.35 12.74 2.22
C VAL A 38 -5.03 13.40 1.02
N GLY A 39 -6.05 12.76 0.43
CA GLY A 39 -6.74 13.28 -0.75
C GLY A 39 -7.46 14.61 -0.49
N GLN A 40 -7.98 14.82 0.73
CA GLN A 40 -8.62 16.08 1.12
C GLN A 40 -7.62 17.24 1.33
N SER A 41 -6.31 16.97 1.46
CA SER A 41 -5.30 18.02 1.59
C SER A 41 -5.05 18.82 0.30
N GLY A 42 -5.53 18.33 -0.84
CA GLY A 42 -5.64 19.08 -2.11
C GLY A 42 -4.37 19.14 -2.99
N ASN A 43 -3.20 18.82 -2.45
CA ASN A 43 -1.92 19.01 -3.16
C ASN A 43 -1.17 17.71 -3.53
N LYS A 44 -1.77 16.54 -3.28
CA LYS A 44 -1.13 15.25 -3.47
C LYS A 44 -2.08 14.28 -4.18
N SER A 45 -1.55 13.52 -5.12
CA SER A 45 -2.21 12.31 -5.61
C SER A 45 -2.07 11.22 -4.57
N VAL A 46 -3.14 10.47 -4.35
CA VAL A 46 -3.12 9.33 -3.45
C VAL A 46 -4.00 8.22 -3.98
N ILE A 47 -3.55 6.98 -3.84
CA ILE A 47 -4.32 5.79 -4.19
C ILE A 47 -4.13 4.71 -3.13
N GLN A 48 -5.21 3.99 -2.86
CA GLN A 48 -5.23 2.84 -1.99
C GLN A 48 -5.39 1.58 -2.83
N SER A 49 -4.66 0.52 -2.48
CA SER A 49 -4.91 -0.82 -3.01
C SER A 49 -4.94 -1.84 -1.88
N GLN A 50 -5.67 -2.93 -2.09
CA GLN A 50 -5.87 -3.97 -1.07
C GLN A 50 -5.67 -5.36 -1.65
N SER A 51 -5.21 -6.27 -0.80
CA SER A 51 -5.02 -7.68 -1.14
C SER A 51 -5.37 -8.52 0.08
N TYR A 52 -6.28 -9.48 -0.10
CA TYR A 52 -6.72 -10.39 0.93
C TYR A 52 -6.94 -11.77 0.33
N GLY A 53 -6.71 -12.81 1.13
CA GLY A 53 -7.04 -14.18 0.75
C GLY A 53 -8.56 -14.45 0.76
N PRO A 54 -8.99 -15.62 0.27
CA PRO A 54 -10.41 -16.00 0.25
C PRO A 54 -11.03 -16.19 1.65
N GLU A 55 -10.22 -16.17 2.71
CA GLU A 55 -10.67 -16.34 4.09
C GLU A 55 -11.42 -15.10 4.59
N ALA A 56 -12.61 -15.31 5.17
CA ALA A 56 -13.41 -14.22 5.73
C ALA A 56 -12.73 -13.49 6.90
N ARG A 57 -11.88 -14.18 7.68
CA ARG A 57 -11.07 -13.67 8.80
C ARG A 57 -9.83 -14.55 8.99
N GLY A 58 -8.78 -14.03 9.60
CA GLY A 58 -7.58 -14.82 9.93
C GLY A 58 -6.55 -14.94 8.80
N GLY A 59 -6.99 -14.87 7.54
CA GLY A 59 -6.10 -14.95 6.37
C GLY A 59 -5.16 -13.75 6.22
N ALA A 60 -4.08 -13.92 5.45
CA ALA A 60 -3.15 -12.85 5.15
C ALA A 60 -3.86 -11.70 4.43
N SER A 61 -3.72 -10.50 4.98
CA SER A 61 -4.34 -9.28 4.45
C SER A 61 -3.32 -8.15 4.45
N LYS A 62 -3.34 -7.35 3.39
CA LYS A 62 -2.57 -6.13 3.30
C LYS A 62 -3.34 -5.02 2.57
N ALA A 63 -2.97 -3.80 2.87
CA ALA A 63 -3.37 -2.62 2.12
C ALA A 63 -2.15 -1.72 1.89
N ASP A 64 -2.04 -1.19 0.68
CA ASP A 64 -1.00 -0.24 0.29
C ASP A 64 -1.62 1.14 0.09
N VAL A 65 -0.94 2.19 0.54
CA VAL A 65 -1.26 3.59 0.24
C VAL A 65 -0.05 4.20 -0.46
N VAL A 66 -0.25 4.69 -1.68
CA VAL A 66 0.79 5.35 -2.47
C VAL A 66 0.42 6.82 -2.58
N ILE A 67 1.34 7.68 -2.16
CA ILE A 67 1.17 9.14 -2.15
C ILE A 67 2.25 9.74 -3.06
N SER A 68 1.89 10.67 -3.94
CA SER A 68 2.82 11.38 -4.81
C SER A 68 2.41 12.84 -4.97
N ASP A 69 3.38 13.71 -5.24
CA ASP A 69 3.11 15.08 -5.68
C ASP A 69 2.70 15.14 -7.17
N ASN A 70 2.90 14.04 -7.92
CA ASN A 70 2.55 13.89 -9.34
C ASN A 70 1.44 12.83 -9.53
N GLU A 71 1.01 12.61 -10.77
CA GLU A 71 0.03 11.58 -11.13
C GLU A 71 0.57 10.16 -10.86
N ILE A 72 -0.30 9.27 -10.35
CA ILE A 72 0.07 7.89 -10.01
C ILE A 72 -0.44 6.93 -11.09
N TYR A 73 0.48 6.37 -11.89
CA TYR A 73 0.13 5.40 -12.94
C TYR A 73 0.09 3.94 -12.45
N TYR A 74 0.78 3.62 -11.36
CA TYR A 74 0.81 2.27 -10.80
C TYR A 74 0.35 2.26 -9.33
N PRO A 75 -0.74 1.56 -8.99
CA PRO A 75 -1.45 1.73 -7.71
C PRO A 75 -0.87 0.95 -6.53
N LYS A 76 0.03 -0.02 -6.78
CA LYS A 76 0.61 -0.87 -5.73
C LYS A 76 1.98 -0.36 -5.33
N ALA A 77 2.32 -0.55 -4.06
CA ALA A 77 3.65 -0.23 -3.57
C ALA A 77 4.70 -1.16 -4.21
N MET A 78 5.73 -0.54 -4.79
CA MET A 78 6.91 -1.16 -5.39
C MET A 78 8.11 -1.14 -4.43
N LYS A 79 8.22 -0.11 -3.58
CA LYS A 79 9.27 0.05 -2.58
C LYS A 79 8.69 0.75 -1.35
N LEU A 80 8.67 0.06 -0.22
CA LEU A 80 8.06 0.59 1.00
C LEU A 80 8.95 1.63 1.68
N ASP A 81 8.37 2.78 2.00
CA ASP A 81 8.95 3.77 2.91
C ASP A 81 8.45 3.56 4.34
N LEU A 82 7.24 3.00 4.50
CA LEU A 82 6.66 2.64 5.79
C LEU A 82 5.95 1.29 5.74
N LEU A 83 6.27 0.43 6.71
CA LEU A 83 5.57 -0.83 6.94
C LEU A 83 4.96 -0.82 8.34
N LEU A 84 3.64 -1.02 8.42
CA LEU A 84 2.93 -1.41 9.62
C LEU A 84 2.65 -2.92 9.54
N ALA A 85 3.35 -3.71 10.34
CA ALA A 85 3.11 -5.13 10.50
C ALA A 85 2.32 -5.38 11.80
N MET A 86 1.11 -5.92 11.67
CA MET A 86 0.22 -6.24 12.80
C MET A 86 0.31 -7.72 13.23
N THR A 87 1.11 -8.53 12.51
CA THR A 87 1.50 -9.88 12.92
C THR A 87 2.98 -10.10 12.62
N GLN A 88 3.57 -11.15 13.21
CA GLN A 88 4.99 -11.45 13.00
C GLN A 88 5.26 -11.98 11.58
N GLU A 89 4.28 -12.69 11.01
CA GLU A 89 4.32 -13.26 9.66
C GLU A 89 4.22 -12.19 8.57
N SER A 90 3.77 -10.99 8.91
CA SER A 90 3.60 -9.89 7.98
C SER A 90 4.76 -8.89 7.97
N LEU A 91 5.77 -9.10 8.82
CA LEU A 91 7.02 -8.34 8.83
C LEU A 91 7.91 -8.74 7.65
#